data_AF-A0A1I3UJ15-F1
#
_entry.id   AF-A0A1I3UJ15-F1
#
_cell.length_a   1.000
_cell.length_b   1.000
_cell.length_c   1.000
_cell.angle_alpha   90.00
_cell.angle_beta   90.00
_cell.angle_gamma   90.00
#
_symmetry.space_group_name_H-M   'P 1'
#
loop_
_entity.id
_entity.type
_entity.pdbx_description
1 polymer ?
#
loop_
_entity_poly.entity_id
_entity_poly.type
_entity_poly.pdbx_seq_one_letter_code
_entity_poly.pdbx_strand_id
1 'polypeptide(L)'
;MLDRGTKVKLKSFNNTSTCHEECDPSENYWSLIGEMGTIRRPENDRGRVLVQFDNSVKSKGLHCHNGNQGVSQLDLNLIYSSFLN
;
A
#
# COMPACT_ATOMS: atom_id res chain seq x y z
N MET A 1 10.05 8.72 -11.13
CA MET A 1 10.46 7.85 -10.00
C MET A 1 9.74 8.35 -8.75
N LEU A 2 9.31 7.46 -7.86
CA LEU A 2 8.69 7.86 -6.59
C LEU A 2 9.78 7.93 -5.51
N ASP A 3 10.05 9.13 -5.02
CA ASP A 3 11.11 9.38 -4.06
C ASP A 3 10.60 9.26 -2.62
N ARG A 4 11.53 9.06 -1.68
CA ARG A 4 11.18 9.07 -0.25
C ARG A 4 10.58 10.42 0.13
N GLY A 5 9.44 10.39 0.80
CA GLY A 5 8.70 11.58 1.22
C GLY A 5 7.61 12.01 0.24
N THR A 6 7.57 11.45 -0.98
CA THR A 6 6.47 11.71 -1.92
C THR A 6 5.13 11.25 -1.33
N LYS A 7 4.13 12.13 -1.39
CA LYS A 7 2.74 11.81 -1.09
C LYS A 7 2.11 11.12 -2.29
N VAL A 8 1.39 10.05 -2.04
CA VAL A 8 0.77 9.22 -3.08
C VAL A 8 -0.65 8.84 -2.68
N LYS A 9 -1.52 8.67 -3.68
CA LYS A 9 -2.85 8.06 -3.52
C LYS A 9 -2.89 6.70 -4.19
N LEU A 10 -3.30 5.65 -3.48
CA LEU A 10 -3.42 4.32 -4.08
C LEU A 10 -4.59 4.29 -5.07
N LYS A 11 -4.33 3.93 -6.33
CA LYS A 11 -5.36 3.84 -7.38
C LYS A 11 -5.78 2.39 -7.67
N SER A 12 -4.84 1.45 -7.60
CA SER A 12 -5.08 0.02 -7.82
C SER A 12 -4.14 -0.80 -6.96
N PHE A 13 -4.54 -2.03 -6.66
CA PHE A 13 -3.69 -3.04 -6.01
C PHE A 13 -3.75 -4.33 -6.84
N ASN A 14 -2.61 -4.97 -7.08
CA ASN A 14 -2.53 -6.17 -7.92
C ASN A 14 -3.21 -6.03 -9.32
N ASN A 15 -3.10 -4.85 -9.93
CA ASN A 15 -3.66 -4.42 -11.22
C ASN A 15 -5.19 -4.36 -11.28
N THR A 16 -5.87 -4.44 -10.14
CA THR A 16 -7.33 -4.32 -10.08
C THR A 16 -7.74 -3.23 -9.08
N SER A 17 -8.96 -2.72 -9.25
CA SER A 17 -9.58 -1.78 -8.31
C SER A 17 -10.50 -2.46 -7.30
N THR A 18 -10.68 -3.77 -7.42
CA THR A 18 -11.58 -4.56 -6.59
C THR A 18 -10.91 -5.88 -6.22
N CYS A 19 -11.23 -6.32 -5.02
CA CYS A 19 -10.80 -7.60 -4.49
C CYS A 19 -11.50 -8.77 -5.19
N HIS A 20 -10.89 -9.96 -5.17
CA HIS A 20 -11.56 -11.20 -5.57
C HIS A 20 -12.51 -11.69 -4.46
N GLU A 21 -13.56 -12.42 -4.82
CA GLU A 21 -14.63 -12.83 -3.88
C GLU A 21 -14.14 -13.69 -2.70
N GLU A 22 -13.02 -14.40 -2.86
CA GLU A 22 -12.46 -15.32 -1.85
C GLU A 22 -11.32 -14.72 -1.01
N CYS A 23 -11.13 -13.41 -1.04
CA CYS A 23 -10.03 -12.81 -0.29
C CYS A 23 -10.27 -12.82 1.22
N ASP A 24 -9.25 -13.24 1.96
CA ASP A 24 -9.21 -13.07 3.41
C ASP A 24 -9.39 -11.58 3.76
N PRO A 25 -10.38 -11.22 4.60
CA PRO A 25 -10.61 -9.85 5.01
C PRO A 25 -9.36 -9.14 5.58
N SER A 26 -8.47 -9.89 6.23
CA SER A 26 -7.21 -9.38 6.79
C SER A 26 -6.13 -9.09 5.73
N GLU A 27 -6.27 -9.64 4.53
CA GLU A 27 -5.39 -9.41 3.38
C GLU A 27 -6.07 -8.56 2.29
N ASN A 28 -7.26 -8.01 2.56
CA ASN A 28 -8.03 -7.20 1.60
C ASN A 28 -7.48 -5.77 1.46
N TYR A 29 -6.28 -5.65 0.90
CA TYR A 29 -5.60 -4.37 0.68
C TYR A 29 -6.28 -3.46 -0.36
N TRP A 30 -7.23 -3.97 -1.16
CA TRP A 30 -8.07 -3.15 -2.04
C TRP A 30 -8.92 -2.14 -1.26
N SER A 31 -9.20 -2.39 0.02
CA SER A 31 -9.87 -1.43 0.92
C SER A 31 -9.06 -0.14 1.19
N LEU A 32 -7.80 -0.09 0.74
CA LEU A 32 -6.94 1.09 0.79
C LEU A 32 -6.96 1.91 -0.50
N ILE A 33 -7.69 1.48 -1.53
CA ILE A 33 -7.83 2.28 -2.75
C ILE A 33 -8.47 3.62 -2.41
N GLY A 34 -7.84 4.69 -2.88
CA GLY A 34 -8.21 6.06 -2.57
C GLY A 34 -7.56 6.63 -1.31
N GLU A 35 -6.92 5.80 -0.47
CA GLU A 35 -6.20 6.28 0.71
C GLU A 35 -4.90 6.97 0.31
N MET A 36 -4.53 7.98 1.11
CA MET A 36 -3.28 8.71 0.99
C MET A 36 -2.18 8.01 1.79
N GLY A 37 -0.96 8.07 1.27
CA GLY A 37 0.22 7.57 1.94
C GLY A 37 1.48 8.34 1.56
N THR A 38 2.57 8.00 2.23
CA THR A 38 3.90 8.59 2.03
C THR A 38 4.90 7.49 1.71
N ILE A 39 5.69 7.68 0.65
CA ILE A 39 6.78 6.77 0.31
C ILE A 39 7.85 6.82 1.41
N ARG A 40 8.11 5.68 2.05
CA ARG A 40 9.15 5.53 3.08
C ARG A 40 10.43 4.92 2.53
N ARG A 41 10.29 4.02 1.56
CA ARG A 41 11.41 3.53 0.76
C ARG A 41 11.03 3.62 -0.71
N PRO A 42 11.91 4.20 -1.56
CA PRO A 42 11.70 4.24 -2.99
C PRO A 42 11.72 2.82 -3.58
N GLU A 43 11.48 2.74 -4.88
CA GLU A 43 11.45 1.48 -5.63
C GLU A 43 12.75 0.67 -5.42
N ASN A 44 12.60 -0.60 -5.06
CA ASN A 44 13.71 -1.56 -4.99
C ASN A 44 13.84 -2.36 -6.28
N ASP A 45 14.86 -3.22 -6.37
CA ASP A 45 15.15 -4.08 -7.54
C ASP A 45 14.00 -5.03 -7.93
N ARG A 46 12.98 -5.18 -7.09
CA ARG A 46 11.77 -5.98 -7.34
C ARG A 46 10.59 -5.14 -7.81
N GLY A 47 10.80 -3.85 -8.08
CA GLY A 47 9.76 -2.90 -8.47
C GLY A 47 8.79 -2.57 -7.32
N ARG A 48 9.22 -2.65 -6.06
CA ARG A 48 8.34 -2.40 -4.89
C ARG A 48 8.71 -1.13 -4.16
N VAL A 49 7.69 -0.38 -3.72
CA VAL A 49 7.83 0.76 -2.81
C VAL A 49 7.24 0.42 -1.46
N LEU A 50 7.84 0.99 -0.41
CA LEU A 50 7.27 0.93 0.92
C LEU A 50 6.43 2.18 1.17
N VAL A 51 5.11 2.02 1.30
CA VAL A 51 4.19 3.11 1.57
C VAL A 51 3.71 3.05 3.01
N GLN A 52 3.80 4.17 3.71
CA GLN A 52 3.10 4.37 4.97
C GLN A 52 1.80 5.11 4.69
N PHE A 53 0.66 4.47 4.93
CA PHE A 53 -0.64 5.11 4.81
C PHE A 53 -0.89 6.09 5.96
N ASP A 54 -1.64 7.16 5.67
CA ASP A 54 -2.00 8.17 6.66
C ASP A 54 -2.94 7.57 7.71
N ASN A 55 -3.80 6.63 7.30
CA ASN A 55 -4.63 5.81 8.17
C ASN A 55 -3.97 4.46 8.50
N SER A 56 -4.19 3.98 9.72
CA SER A 56 -3.67 2.67 10.14
C SER A 56 -4.36 1.55 9.36
N VAL A 57 -3.59 0.67 8.74
CA VAL A 57 -4.13 -0.53 8.08
C VAL A 57 -4.71 -1.49 9.13
N LYS A 58 -4.14 -1.50 10.34
CA LYS A 58 -4.68 -2.28 11.48
C LYS A 58 -6.07 -1.82 11.91
N SER A 59 -6.39 -0.52 11.84
CA SER A 59 -7.75 -0.05 12.17
C SER A 59 -8.78 -0.47 11.12
N LYS A 60 -8.34 -0.94 9.96
CA LYS A 60 -9.19 -1.56 8.93
C LYS A 60 -9.20 -3.11 9.03
N GLY A 61 -8.61 -3.68 10.08
CA GLY A 61 -8.49 -5.14 10.26
C GLY A 61 -7.44 -5.80 9.37
N LEU A 62 -6.60 -5.03 8.68
CA LEU A 62 -5.61 -5.57 7.75
C LEU A 62 -4.32 -5.96 8.45
N HIS A 63 -3.69 -7.03 7.96
CA HIS A 63 -2.35 -7.42 8.34
C HIS A 63 -1.33 -6.37 7.90
N CYS A 64 -0.36 -6.11 8.77
CA CYS A 64 0.76 -5.23 8.52
C CYS A 64 2.03 -6.05 8.56
N HIS A 65 2.47 -6.51 7.39
CA HIS A 65 3.64 -7.40 7.26
C HIS A 65 4.99 -6.67 7.48
N ASN A 66 5.00 -5.34 7.46
CA ASN A 66 6.21 -4.51 7.65
C ASN A 66 6.28 -3.83 9.01
N GLY A 67 6.15 -4.62 10.08
CA GLY A 67 6.10 -4.13 11.46
C GLY A 67 7.47 -3.78 12.04
N ASN A 68 7.85 -2.51 12.02
CA ASN A 68 8.71 -1.90 13.03
C ASN A 68 8.14 -0.52 13.39
N GLN A 69 7.81 -0.32 14.68
CA GLN A 69 7.45 0.97 15.29
C GLN A 69 6.08 1.57 14.89
N GLY A 70 4.97 0.94 15.26
CA GLY A 70 3.67 1.63 15.44
C GLY A 70 3.00 2.29 14.22
N VAL A 71 3.62 2.22 13.03
CA VAL A 71 3.08 2.79 11.80
C VAL A 71 2.77 1.70 10.79
N SER A 72 1.57 1.76 10.23
CA SER A 72 1.08 0.82 9.23
C SER A 72 1.77 1.05 7.90
N GLN A 73 2.69 0.16 7.54
CA GLN A 73 3.43 0.22 6.27
C GLN A 73 3.15 -1.02 5.44
N LEU A 74 2.99 -0.84 4.14
CA LEU A 74 2.81 -1.95 3.19
C LEU A 74 3.83 -1.84 2.07
N ASP A 75 4.45 -2.97 1.74
CA ASP A 75 5.26 -3.13 0.53
C ASP A 75 4.33 -3.33 -0.66
N LEU A 76 4.24 -2.32 -1.51
CA LEU A 76 3.38 -2.32 -2.69
C LEU A 76 4.23 -2.50 -3.94
N ASN A 77 3.84 -3.45 -4.78
CA ASN A 77 4.50 -3.69 -6.06
C ASN A 77 4.02 -2.69 -7.10
N LEU A 78 4.90 -1.79 -7.56
CA LEU A 78 4.59 -0.74 -8.54
C LEU A 78 4.15 -1.28 -9.89
N ILE A 79 4.59 -2.48 -10.27
CA ILE A 79 4.17 -3.13 -11.51
C ILE A 79 2.68 -3.49 -11.45
N TYR A 80 2.15 -3.68 -10.25
CA TYR A 80 0.76 -4.04 -10.03
C TYR A 80 -0.05 -2.99 -9.26
N SER A 81 0.56 -1.90 -8.83
CA SER A 81 -0.09 -0.88 -8.03
C SER A 81 0.23 0.47 -8.61
N SER A 82 -0.82 1.24 -8.93
CA SER A 82 -0.68 2.57 -9.49
C SER A 82 -0.96 3.63 -8.43
N PHE A 83 -0.23 4.75 -8.53
CA PHE A 83 -0.34 5.88 -7.62
C PHE A 83 -0.60 7.18 -8.40
N LEU A 84 -1.32 8.11 -7.80
CA LEU A 84 -1.37 9.52 -8.25
C LEU A 84 -0.45 10.36 -7.36
N ASN A 85 0.35 11.24 -7.98
CA ASN A 85 1.16 12.27 -7.31
C ASN A 85 0.36 13.55 -7.13
#